data_AF-A0A9P1DLB8-F1
#
_entry.id   AF-A0A9P1DLB8-F1
#
_cell.length_a   1.000
_cell.length_b   1.000
_cell.length_c   1.000
_cell.angle_alpha   90.00
_cell.angle_beta   90.00
_cell.angle_gamma   90.00
#
_symmetry.space_group_name_H-M   'P 1'
#
loop_
_entity.id
_entity.type
_entity.pdbx_description
1 polymer ?
#
loop_
_entity_poly.entity_id
_entity_poly.type
_entity_poly.pdbx_seq_one_letter_code
_entity_poly.pdbx_strand_id
1 'polypeptide(L)'
;MDEQLALLVSISCLDLETCRVALTRAGGDLNLAAQRLTSGDGTVTGTQGRCAECGAEGEGYHGEGSYSETFFCGSCWSHWGRNRLAVDGVDDMLVDSEQENMLHRDLGLLKAETLEDLGALLAQKLSQNWSTSLHRTGEYFAWTAAGQSAWAKMATGAAAAMARAGAATAAAKFLAGAAREVGSDQLWKLLTIYEIQVASQLPRRQNRDARAVGCTGVACASSCLLGQTEEVDVYIYDYGKLDVVVRLGFTSALPALLYDPGCTMCPIGIGASGLCVSRFTLYPSSGSEPSFNGLPLTVILWELLLGPRNLSEAVEFLKGLYVESPPMAGAAMLLMQPGHGAAMVEWSPKQICVSPAAEGVLVHANHCILDLRDAESSKIAKLLDESKRRQAAVESRYAEELLAGKAPTLDLQQIQSFLSLSEVQNDDVLATVISCPRERALYVRFRLQIRGMERVEDTVACDFWQCFEG
;
A
#
# COMPACT_ATOMS: atom_id res chain seq x y z
N MET A 1 -13.91 -9.29 -25.37
CA MET A 1 -14.71 -8.08 -25.68
C MET A 1 -15.45 -7.60 -24.44
N ASP A 2 -16.28 -8.41 -23.78
CA ASP A 2 -17.02 -7.98 -22.58
C ASP A 2 -16.12 -7.60 -21.38
N GLU A 3 -15.01 -8.32 -21.17
CA GLU A 3 -14.02 -8.02 -20.12
C GLU A 3 -13.26 -6.72 -20.39
N GLN A 4 -12.81 -6.51 -21.64
CA GLN A 4 -12.18 -5.26 -22.08
C GLN A 4 -13.13 -4.06 -21.94
N LEU A 5 -14.42 -4.26 -22.18
CA LEU A 5 -15.46 -3.26 -22.00
C LEU A 5 -15.68 -2.91 -20.52
N ALA A 6 -15.72 -3.90 -19.65
CA ALA A 6 -15.83 -3.68 -18.20
C ALA A 6 -14.61 -2.91 -17.68
N LEU A 7 -13.41 -3.24 -18.15
CA LEU A 7 -12.18 -2.55 -17.80
C LEU A 7 -12.17 -1.10 -18.33
N LEU A 8 -12.59 -0.88 -19.57
CA LEU A 8 -12.66 0.47 -20.16
C LEU A 8 -13.67 1.38 -19.44
N VAL A 9 -14.81 0.82 -19.02
CA VAL A 9 -15.79 1.52 -18.16
C VAL A 9 -15.17 1.86 -16.81
N SER A 10 -14.43 0.93 -16.21
CA SER A 10 -13.76 1.15 -14.92
C SER A 10 -12.67 2.22 -15.00
N ILE A 11 -11.91 2.29 -16.08
CA ILE A 11 -10.81 3.25 -16.25
C ILE A 11 -11.33 4.65 -16.57
N SER A 12 -12.34 4.75 -17.43
CA SER A 12 -12.83 6.04 -17.94
C SER A 12 -13.96 6.65 -17.10
N CYS A 13 -14.63 5.85 -16.26
CA CYS A 13 -15.86 6.22 -15.56
C CYS A 13 -17.00 6.67 -16.51
N LEU A 14 -16.98 6.23 -17.77
CA LEU A 14 -18.00 6.52 -18.78
C LEU A 14 -18.98 5.35 -18.92
N ASP A 15 -20.13 5.62 -19.55
CA ASP A 15 -21.12 4.57 -19.76
C ASP A 15 -20.63 3.47 -20.72
N LEU A 16 -21.21 2.28 -20.58
CA LEU A 16 -20.83 1.07 -21.33
C LEU A 16 -20.90 1.29 -22.84
N GLU A 17 -21.87 2.06 -23.33
CA GLU A 17 -22.07 2.26 -24.77
C GLU A 17 -20.99 3.20 -25.33
N THR A 18 -20.64 4.26 -24.60
CA THR A 18 -19.51 5.14 -24.92
C THR A 18 -18.20 4.34 -24.98
N CYS A 19 -17.95 3.48 -24.01
CA CYS A 19 -16.78 2.59 -23.99
C CYS A 19 -16.80 1.59 -25.16
N ARG A 20 -17.95 1.02 -25.50
CA ARG A 20 -18.12 0.09 -26.63
C ARG A 20 -17.74 0.74 -27.95
N VAL A 21 -18.24 1.95 -28.17
CA VAL A 21 -17.97 2.73 -29.38
C VAL A 21 -16.48 3.08 -29.47
N ALA A 22 -15.86 3.49 -28.37
CA ALA A 22 -14.43 3.80 -28.34
C ALA A 22 -13.57 2.57 -28.65
N LEU A 23 -13.86 1.42 -28.02
CA LEU A 23 -13.14 0.16 -28.24
C LEU A 23 -13.29 -0.33 -29.69
N THR A 24 -14.51 -0.24 -30.24
CA THR A 24 -14.77 -0.61 -31.64
C THR A 24 -14.01 0.29 -32.60
N ARG A 25 -13.99 1.62 -32.35
CA ARG A 25 -13.25 2.59 -33.17
C ARG A 25 -11.74 2.46 -33.03
N ALA A 26 -11.26 1.91 -31.93
CA ALA A 26 -9.87 1.56 -31.71
C ALA A 26 -9.49 0.21 -32.34
N GLY A 27 -10.39 -0.45 -33.08
CA GLY A 27 -10.12 -1.76 -33.67
C GLY A 27 -9.94 -2.87 -32.62
N GLY A 28 -10.47 -2.68 -31.41
CA GLY A 28 -10.28 -3.59 -30.28
C GLY A 28 -9.07 -3.27 -29.39
N ASP A 29 -8.31 -2.21 -29.69
CA ASP A 29 -7.19 -1.77 -28.84
C ASP A 29 -7.71 -0.98 -27.62
N LEU A 30 -7.55 -1.57 -26.44
CA LEU A 30 -8.03 -1.01 -25.18
C LEU A 30 -7.29 0.28 -24.79
N ASN A 31 -5.99 0.36 -25.03
CA ASN A 31 -5.17 1.51 -24.63
C ASN A 31 -5.50 2.72 -25.51
N LEU A 32 -5.66 2.50 -26.81
CA LEU A 32 -6.11 3.55 -27.73
C LEU A 32 -7.51 4.04 -27.38
N ALA A 33 -8.40 3.12 -26.99
CA ALA A 33 -9.74 3.47 -26.56
C ALA A 33 -9.71 4.29 -25.26
N ALA A 34 -8.91 3.91 -24.28
CA ALA A 34 -8.76 4.63 -23.02
C ALA A 34 -8.19 6.03 -23.23
N GLN A 35 -7.11 6.17 -24.00
CA GLN A 35 -6.49 7.46 -24.31
C GLN A 35 -7.46 8.41 -25.03
N ARG A 36 -8.28 7.89 -25.96
CA ARG A 36 -9.33 8.66 -26.64
C ARG A 36 -10.44 9.13 -25.71
N LEU A 37 -10.74 8.36 -24.66
CA LEU A 37 -11.78 8.71 -23.69
C LEU A 37 -11.27 9.69 -22.63
N THR A 38 -9.99 9.65 -22.28
CA THR A 38 -9.38 10.51 -21.25
C THR A 38 -8.85 11.84 -21.81
N SER A 39 -8.59 11.94 -23.11
CA SER A 39 -8.03 13.15 -23.74
C SER A 39 -8.98 14.35 -23.84
N GLY A 40 -10.24 14.24 -23.41
CA GLY A 40 -11.19 15.36 -23.28
C GLY A 40 -11.66 16.01 -24.59
N ASP A 41 -11.04 15.73 -25.72
CA ASP A 41 -11.48 16.19 -27.04
C ASP A 41 -12.68 15.37 -27.51
N GLY A 42 -13.88 15.92 -27.29
CA GLY A 42 -15.16 15.38 -27.78
C GLY A 42 -15.28 15.26 -29.32
N THR A 43 -14.18 15.47 -30.06
CA THR A 43 -14.06 15.17 -31.48
C THR A 43 -13.22 13.91 -31.67
N VAL A 44 -13.92 12.81 -31.93
CA VAL A 44 -13.34 11.48 -32.18
C VAL A 44 -12.71 11.42 -33.58
N THR A 45 -11.64 12.16 -33.79
CA THR A 45 -10.66 11.92 -34.85
C THR A 45 -9.42 11.39 -34.17
N GLY A 46 -8.94 10.20 -34.54
CA GLY A 46 -7.70 9.67 -33.99
C GLY A 46 -6.59 10.72 -34.09
N THR A 47 -5.70 10.77 -33.10
CA THR A 47 -4.47 11.57 -33.19
C THR A 47 -3.75 11.17 -34.46
N GLN A 48 -3.79 12.06 -35.46
CA GLN A 48 -3.03 11.89 -36.69
C GLN A 48 -1.68 12.52 -36.49
N GLY A 49 -0.64 11.75 -36.75
CA GLY A 49 0.72 12.20 -36.62
C GLY A 49 1.65 11.46 -37.55
N ARG A 50 2.88 11.95 -37.63
CA ARG A 50 3.96 11.26 -38.32
C ARG A 50 4.76 10.48 -37.29
N CYS A 51 4.79 9.16 -37.42
CA CYS A 51 5.48 8.28 -36.50
C CYS A 51 6.95 8.67 -36.39
N ALA A 52 7.41 8.94 -35.18
CA ALA A 52 8.80 9.33 -34.91
C ALA A 52 9.81 8.23 -35.27
N GLU A 53 9.36 6.97 -35.31
CA GLU A 53 10.23 5.81 -35.58
C GLU A 53 10.29 5.44 -37.06
N CYS A 54 9.15 5.18 -37.70
CA CYS A 54 9.13 4.75 -39.10
C CYS A 54 8.80 5.89 -40.09
N GLY A 55 8.43 7.07 -39.60
CA GLY A 55 8.06 8.21 -40.43
C GLY A 55 6.71 8.09 -41.13
N ALA A 56 5.93 7.03 -40.88
CA ALA A 56 4.61 6.83 -41.46
C ALA A 56 3.60 7.84 -40.89
N GLU A 57 2.77 8.41 -41.76
CA GLU A 57 1.64 9.25 -41.37
C GLU A 57 0.40 8.39 -41.19
N GLY A 58 -0.35 8.62 -40.12
CA GLY A 58 -1.57 7.87 -39.84
C GLY A 58 -2.07 8.06 -38.43
N GLU A 59 -3.00 7.19 -38.01
CA GLU A 59 -3.45 7.13 -36.62
C GLU A 59 -2.43 6.39 -35.74
N GLY A 60 -2.36 6.81 -34.48
CA GLY A 60 -1.37 6.30 -33.54
C GLY A 60 -1.46 6.97 -32.17
N TYR A 61 -0.42 6.78 -31.39
CA TYR A 61 -0.35 7.06 -29.96
C TYR A 61 0.71 8.12 -29.74
N HIS A 62 0.43 9.10 -28.89
CA HIS A 62 1.52 9.82 -28.24
C HIS A 62 2.08 8.93 -27.15
N GLY A 63 3.41 8.84 -27.05
CA GLY A 63 4.06 8.14 -25.93
C GLY A 63 3.71 8.80 -24.60
N GLU A 64 4.13 8.22 -23.49
CA GLU A 64 3.88 8.78 -22.16
C GLU A 64 5.19 9.34 -21.56
N GLY A 65 5.06 10.19 -20.54
CA GLY A 65 6.18 10.86 -19.87
C GLY A 65 7.06 11.70 -20.82
N SER A 66 8.36 11.40 -20.89
CA SER A 66 9.32 12.10 -21.75
C SER A 66 9.03 12.00 -23.25
N TYR A 67 8.13 11.09 -23.66
CA TYR A 67 7.68 10.91 -25.03
C TYR A 67 6.23 11.40 -25.26
N SER A 68 5.65 12.16 -24.32
CA SER A 68 4.30 12.76 -24.44
C SER A 68 4.08 13.59 -25.70
N GLU A 69 5.14 14.21 -26.23
CA GLU A 69 5.08 14.94 -27.50
C GLU A 69 5.45 14.09 -28.72
N THR A 70 5.86 12.84 -28.50
CA THR A 70 6.36 11.94 -29.56
C THR A 70 5.27 10.99 -30.01
N PHE A 71 4.92 11.08 -31.30
CA PHE A 71 3.88 10.27 -31.90
C PHE A 71 4.44 8.95 -32.48
N PHE A 72 3.77 7.83 -32.23
CA PHE A 72 4.07 6.51 -32.76
C PHE A 72 2.86 5.93 -33.49
N CYS A 73 3.06 5.41 -34.71
CA CYS A 73 2.00 4.65 -35.38
C CYS A 73 1.77 3.31 -34.65
N GLY A 74 0.57 2.73 -34.79
CA GLY A 74 0.23 1.49 -34.08
C GLY A 74 1.22 0.34 -34.32
N SER A 75 1.75 0.18 -35.54
CA SER A 75 2.74 -0.87 -35.80
C SER A 75 4.07 -0.68 -35.06
N CYS A 76 4.54 0.57 -34.90
CA CYS A 76 5.79 0.86 -34.18
C CYS A 76 5.60 0.81 -32.67
N TRP A 77 4.44 1.26 -32.18
CA TRP A 77 4.06 1.12 -30.78
C TRP A 77 4.04 -0.36 -30.37
N SER A 78 3.39 -1.22 -31.16
CA SER A 78 3.45 -2.68 -30.97
C SER A 78 4.87 -3.24 -31.07
N HIS A 79 5.75 -2.61 -31.84
CA HIS A 79 7.15 -3.05 -31.98
C HIS A 79 7.99 -2.72 -30.73
N TRP A 80 7.70 -1.64 -30.02
CA TRP A 80 8.30 -1.35 -28.70
C TRP A 80 7.90 -2.40 -27.66
N GLY A 81 6.67 -2.92 -27.73
CA GLY A 81 6.25 -4.07 -26.94
C GLY A 81 7.02 -5.35 -27.26
N ARG A 82 7.42 -5.56 -28.52
CA ARG A 82 8.06 -6.80 -29.01
C ARG A 82 9.59 -6.82 -28.93
N ASN A 83 10.28 -5.73 -29.28
CA ASN A 83 11.74 -5.76 -29.50
C ASN A 83 12.60 -5.68 -28.22
N ARG A 84 12.05 -5.32 -27.05
CA ARG A 84 12.78 -5.44 -25.77
C ARG A 84 12.71 -6.84 -25.15
N LEU A 85 11.83 -7.72 -25.64
CA LEU A 85 11.59 -9.05 -25.08
C LEU A 85 12.11 -10.20 -25.97
N ALA A 86 12.60 -9.89 -27.17
CA ALA A 86 13.12 -10.86 -28.13
C ALA A 86 14.54 -11.39 -27.82
N VAL A 87 14.96 -11.45 -26.54
CA VAL A 87 16.20 -12.18 -26.18
C VAL A 87 15.92 -13.62 -25.80
N ASP A 88 14.71 -14.01 -25.36
CA ASP A 88 14.42 -15.41 -25.00
C ASP A 88 12.98 -15.83 -25.33
N GLY A 89 12.55 -15.70 -26.60
CA GLY A 89 11.53 -16.58 -27.21
C GLY A 89 10.17 -16.79 -26.50
N VAL A 90 9.67 -15.84 -25.71
CA VAL A 90 8.32 -15.89 -25.12
C VAL A 90 7.56 -14.63 -25.59
N ASP A 91 6.83 -14.79 -26.70
CA ASP A 91 6.11 -13.74 -27.42
C ASP A 91 4.69 -13.48 -26.83
N ASP A 92 4.26 -12.22 -26.88
CA ASP A 92 2.89 -11.67 -26.81
C ASP A 92 1.96 -11.98 -25.60
N MET A 93 2.34 -12.80 -24.59
CA MET A 93 1.44 -13.11 -23.45
C MET A 93 1.53 -12.18 -22.21
N LEU A 94 2.49 -11.25 -22.13
CA LEU A 94 2.75 -10.55 -20.86
C LEU A 94 1.83 -9.35 -20.59
N VAL A 95 1.46 -8.55 -21.59
CA VAL A 95 0.61 -7.35 -21.39
C VAL A 95 -0.82 -7.72 -21.02
N ASP A 96 -1.41 -8.73 -21.68
CA ASP A 96 -2.73 -9.28 -21.29
C ASP A 96 -2.69 -9.92 -19.89
N SER A 97 -1.60 -10.64 -19.54
CA SER A 97 -1.46 -11.24 -18.21
C SER A 97 -1.32 -10.21 -17.08
N GLU A 98 -0.82 -9.01 -17.36
CA GLU A 98 -0.62 -7.95 -16.36
C GLU A 98 -1.90 -7.14 -16.09
N GLN A 99 -2.71 -6.90 -17.12
CA GLN A 99 -4.07 -6.37 -16.93
C GLN A 99 -4.98 -7.41 -16.24
N GLU A 100 -4.85 -8.71 -16.58
CA GLU A 100 -5.50 -9.79 -15.82
C GLU A 100 -5.05 -9.82 -14.35
N ASN A 101 -3.76 -9.59 -14.06
CA ASN A 101 -3.25 -9.49 -12.69
C ASN A 101 -3.91 -8.37 -11.88
N MET A 102 -4.40 -7.28 -12.51
CA MET A 102 -5.14 -6.24 -11.79
C MET A 102 -6.52 -6.69 -11.31
N LEU A 103 -7.24 -7.49 -12.11
CA LEU A 103 -8.51 -8.10 -11.72
C LEU A 103 -8.32 -9.06 -10.53
N HIS A 104 -7.11 -9.61 -10.36
CA HIS A 104 -6.78 -10.48 -9.24
C HIS A 104 -6.40 -9.75 -7.95
N ARG A 105 -6.21 -8.42 -7.98
CA ARG A 105 -5.87 -7.65 -6.77
C ARG A 105 -7.08 -7.44 -5.86
N ASP A 106 -8.29 -7.32 -6.41
CA ASP A 106 -9.52 -7.28 -5.61
C ASP A 106 -9.97 -8.71 -5.26
N LEU A 107 -9.85 -9.07 -3.99
CA LEU A 107 -10.27 -10.39 -3.51
C LEU A 107 -11.79 -10.49 -3.28
N GLY A 108 -12.55 -9.43 -3.56
CA GLY A 108 -13.97 -9.39 -3.31
C GLY A 108 -14.32 -9.18 -1.84
N LEU A 109 -15.58 -9.49 -1.50
CA LEU A 109 -16.04 -9.60 -0.12
C LEU A 109 -15.81 -11.03 0.38
N LEU A 110 -14.88 -11.19 1.31
CA LEU A 110 -14.72 -12.39 2.10
C LEU A 110 -15.61 -12.27 3.34
N LYS A 111 -16.58 -13.16 3.48
CA LYS A 111 -17.53 -13.16 4.58
C LYS A 111 -17.53 -14.48 5.32
N ALA A 112 -17.48 -14.43 6.64
CA ALA A 112 -17.59 -15.60 7.50
C ALA A 112 -18.41 -15.29 8.76
N GLU A 113 -18.85 -16.33 9.47
CA GLU A 113 -19.62 -16.17 10.72
C GLU A 113 -18.73 -15.80 11.91
N THR A 114 -17.49 -16.31 11.91
CA THR A 114 -16.51 -16.11 12.99
C THR A 114 -15.24 -15.45 12.46
N LEU A 115 -14.46 -14.85 13.35
CA LEU A 115 -13.15 -14.28 13.01
C LEU A 115 -12.16 -15.38 12.62
N GLU A 116 -12.23 -16.52 13.30
CA GLU A 116 -11.43 -17.72 13.00
C GLU A 116 -11.66 -18.18 11.55
N ASP A 117 -12.91 -18.28 11.12
CA ASP A 117 -13.21 -18.74 9.75
C ASP A 117 -12.87 -17.67 8.71
N LEU A 118 -13.01 -16.39 9.05
CA LEU A 118 -12.56 -15.29 8.20
C LEU A 118 -11.05 -15.32 7.98
N GLY A 119 -10.28 -15.57 9.05
CA GLY A 119 -8.83 -15.69 8.98
C GLY A 119 -8.37 -16.88 8.16
N ALA A 120 -9.03 -18.03 8.29
CA ALA A 120 -8.77 -19.18 7.44
C ALA A 120 -9.07 -18.87 5.96
N LEU A 121 -10.21 -18.22 5.68
CA LEU A 121 -10.61 -17.85 4.32
C LEU A 121 -9.62 -16.89 3.66
N LEU A 122 -9.19 -15.84 4.38
CA LEU A 122 -8.18 -14.92 3.85
C LEU A 122 -6.86 -15.64 3.60
N ALA A 123 -6.38 -16.43 4.58
CA ALA A 123 -5.12 -17.15 4.44
C ALA A 123 -5.13 -18.14 3.27
N GLN A 124 -6.27 -18.82 3.02
CA GLN A 124 -6.44 -19.67 1.85
C GLN A 124 -6.24 -18.89 0.54
N LYS A 125 -6.77 -17.67 0.45
CA LYS A 125 -6.63 -16.81 -0.74
C LYS A 125 -5.20 -16.30 -0.91
N LEU A 126 -4.58 -15.84 0.16
CA LEU A 126 -3.25 -15.21 0.09
C LEU A 126 -2.10 -16.22 0.00
N SER A 127 -2.25 -17.41 0.58
CA SER A 127 -1.16 -18.39 0.75
C SER A 127 -0.54 -18.88 -0.56
N GLN A 128 -1.27 -18.82 -1.67
CA GLN A 128 -0.76 -19.13 -3.00
C GLN A 128 0.46 -18.28 -3.36
N ASN A 129 0.52 -17.04 -2.84
CA ASN A 129 1.56 -16.06 -3.13
C ASN A 129 2.63 -15.93 -2.04
N TRP A 130 2.40 -16.50 -0.84
CA TRP A 130 3.32 -16.33 0.29
C TRP A 130 4.68 -16.97 0.10
N SER A 131 4.76 -18.04 -0.69
CA SER A 131 6.05 -18.70 -0.98
C SER A 131 7.03 -17.73 -1.61
N THR A 132 6.57 -16.88 -2.54
CA THR A 132 7.35 -15.84 -3.19
C THR A 132 7.83 -14.80 -2.17
N SER A 133 6.93 -14.21 -1.39
CA SER A 133 7.29 -13.18 -0.41
C SER A 133 8.26 -13.72 0.64
N LEU A 134 7.99 -14.90 1.21
CA LEU A 134 8.85 -15.54 2.20
C LEU A 134 10.23 -15.89 1.66
N HIS A 135 10.30 -16.41 0.43
CA HIS A 135 11.56 -16.75 -0.22
C HIS A 135 12.41 -15.50 -0.45
N ARG A 136 11.84 -14.45 -1.06
CA ARG A 136 12.55 -13.19 -1.34
C ARG A 136 12.99 -12.47 -0.07
N THR A 137 12.15 -12.40 0.96
CA THR A 137 12.56 -11.91 2.29
C THR A 137 13.72 -12.73 2.85
N GLY A 138 13.65 -14.05 2.73
CA GLY A 138 14.70 -14.98 3.14
C GLY A 138 16.04 -14.71 2.44
N GLU A 139 16.01 -14.51 1.13
CA GLU A 139 17.20 -14.24 0.30
C GLU A 139 17.78 -12.84 0.48
N TYR A 140 16.97 -11.86 0.89
CA TYR A 140 17.40 -10.46 0.90
C TYR A 140 17.72 -9.97 2.32
N PHE A 141 16.86 -10.22 3.30
CA PHE A 141 17.04 -9.74 4.67
C PHE A 141 17.60 -10.80 5.62
N ALA A 142 17.34 -12.07 5.32
CA ALA A 142 17.81 -13.20 6.12
C ALA A 142 18.84 -14.05 5.37
N TRP A 143 19.60 -13.47 4.43
CA TRP A 143 20.45 -14.20 3.47
C TRP A 143 21.60 -15.01 4.10
N THR A 144 21.99 -14.68 5.34
CA THR A 144 22.98 -15.46 6.10
C THR A 144 22.29 -16.48 7.01
N ALA A 145 22.98 -17.57 7.34
CA ALA A 145 22.49 -18.53 8.34
C ALA A 145 22.13 -17.86 9.69
N ALA A 146 22.88 -16.84 10.10
CA ALA A 146 22.58 -16.05 11.29
C ALA A 146 21.32 -15.19 11.13
N GLY A 147 21.08 -14.64 9.94
CA GLY A 147 19.85 -13.93 9.58
C GLY A 147 18.62 -14.85 9.59
N GLN A 148 18.71 -16.02 8.95
CA GLN A 148 17.63 -17.02 8.98
C GLN A 148 17.32 -17.49 10.40
N SER A 149 18.36 -17.75 11.21
CA SER A 149 18.16 -18.12 12.60
C SER A 149 17.53 -16.99 13.42
N ALA A 150 17.88 -15.73 13.17
CA ALA A 150 17.29 -14.59 13.85
C ALA A 150 15.81 -14.43 13.49
N TRP A 151 15.47 -14.55 12.20
CA TRP A 151 14.08 -14.47 11.75
C TRP A 151 13.22 -15.61 12.31
N ALA A 152 13.75 -16.85 12.33
CA ALA A 152 13.06 -17.96 12.97
C ALA A 152 12.80 -17.69 14.47
N LYS A 153 13.78 -17.12 15.19
CA LYS A 153 13.60 -16.71 16.60
C LYS A 153 12.56 -15.61 16.75
N MET A 154 12.51 -14.64 15.83
CA MET A 154 11.46 -13.60 15.81
C MET A 154 10.07 -14.25 15.67
N ALA A 155 9.90 -15.15 14.70
CA ALA A 155 8.63 -15.83 14.46
C ALA A 155 8.17 -16.64 15.69
N THR A 156 9.06 -17.42 16.30
CA THR A 156 8.76 -18.17 17.53
C THR A 156 8.40 -17.24 18.69
N GLY A 157 9.14 -16.15 18.87
CA GLY A 157 8.90 -15.20 19.94
C GLY A 157 7.60 -14.40 19.76
N ALA A 158 7.25 -14.03 18.53
CA ALA A 158 5.98 -13.41 18.16
C ALA A 158 4.79 -14.33 18.50
N ALA A 159 4.86 -15.60 18.14
CA ALA A 159 3.83 -16.59 18.49
C ALA A 159 3.63 -16.71 20.00
N ALA A 160 4.74 -16.76 20.76
CA ALA A 160 4.70 -16.83 22.21
C ALA A 160 4.17 -15.54 22.85
N ALA A 161 4.50 -14.37 22.31
CA ALA A 161 3.97 -13.09 22.77
C ALA A 161 2.46 -13.00 22.53
N MET A 162 1.98 -13.42 21.36
CA MET A 162 0.56 -13.47 21.04
C MET A 162 -0.22 -14.34 22.04
N ALA A 163 0.32 -15.51 22.40
CA ALA A 163 -0.30 -16.40 23.37
C ALA A 163 -0.46 -15.78 24.78
N ARG A 164 0.33 -14.73 25.10
CA ARG A 164 0.26 -13.99 26.38
C ARG A 164 -0.51 -12.67 26.29
N ALA A 165 -0.70 -12.14 25.09
CA ALA A 165 -1.37 -10.86 24.86
C ALA A 165 -2.89 -11.02 24.98
N GLY A 166 -3.41 -10.93 26.21
CA GLY A 166 -4.84 -11.03 26.50
C GLY A 166 -5.67 -9.93 25.82
N ALA A 167 -5.09 -8.73 25.66
CA ALA A 167 -5.80 -7.60 25.06
C ALA A 167 -6.03 -7.70 23.53
N ALA A 168 -5.29 -8.55 22.81
CA ALA A 168 -5.35 -8.68 21.34
C ALA A 168 -6.34 -9.79 20.90
N THR A 169 -7.58 -9.72 21.39
CA THR A 169 -8.55 -10.82 21.25
C THR A 169 -9.02 -11.04 19.81
N ALA A 170 -9.28 -9.97 19.04
CA ALA A 170 -9.77 -10.09 17.66
C ALA A 170 -8.66 -10.66 16.76
N ALA A 171 -7.44 -10.14 16.89
CA ALA A 171 -6.26 -10.66 16.19
C ALA A 171 -6.00 -12.13 16.55
N ALA A 172 -6.11 -12.52 17.83
CA ALA A 172 -5.90 -13.90 18.26
C ALA A 172 -6.80 -14.89 17.53
N LYS A 173 -8.11 -14.58 17.48
CA LYS A 173 -9.10 -15.43 16.82
C LYS A 173 -8.84 -15.52 15.32
N PHE A 174 -8.68 -14.36 14.68
CA PHE A 174 -8.41 -14.28 13.25
C PHE A 174 -7.15 -15.05 12.85
N LEU A 175 -6.03 -14.82 13.55
CA LEU A 175 -4.76 -15.47 13.25
C LEU A 175 -4.73 -16.95 13.65
N ALA A 176 -5.51 -17.39 14.64
CA ALA A 176 -5.68 -18.82 14.91
C ALA A 176 -6.35 -19.54 13.72
N GLY A 177 -7.33 -18.88 13.11
CA GLY A 177 -7.94 -19.30 11.85
C GLY A 177 -6.94 -19.41 10.70
N ALA A 178 -6.18 -18.34 10.47
CA ALA A 178 -5.14 -18.33 9.45
C ALA A 178 -4.10 -19.43 9.68
N ALA A 179 -3.61 -19.60 10.92
CA ALA A 179 -2.61 -20.58 11.29
C ALA A 179 -3.10 -22.02 11.08
N ARG A 180 -4.40 -22.27 11.26
CA ARG A 180 -5.03 -23.57 10.99
C ARG A 180 -5.00 -23.92 9.51
N GLU A 181 -5.20 -22.94 8.63
CA GLU A 181 -5.23 -23.13 7.18
C GLU A 181 -3.83 -23.39 6.60
N VAL A 182 -2.85 -22.59 7.02
CA VAL A 182 -1.53 -22.51 6.35
C VAL A 182 -0.37 -23.08 7.17
N GLY A 183 -0.64 -23.47 8.42
CA GLY A 183 0.38 -23.85 9.39
C GLY A 183 0.97 -22.65 10.14
N SER A 184 1.13 -22.84 11.46
CA SER A 184 1.62 -21.81 12.39
C SER A 184 3.00 -21.27 12.01
N ASP A 185 3.96 -22.16 11.70
CA ASP A 185 5.34 -21.76 11.43
C ASP A 185 5.48 -20.84 10.21
N GLN A 186 4.71 -21.13 9.15
CA GLN A 186 4.71 -20.31 7.94
C GLN A 186 4.06 -18.96 8.19
N LEU A 187 2.91 -18.95 8.89
CA LEU A 187 2.22 -17.71 9.25
C LEU A 187 3.12 -16.79 10.08
N TRP A 188 3.75 -17.28 11.14
CA TRP A 188 4.54 -16.41 12.02
C TRP A 188 5.81 -15.87 11.36
N LYS A 189 6.38 -16.58 10.37
CA LYS A 189 7.44 -16.01 9.53
C LYS A 189 6.91 -14.86 8.69
N LEU A 190 5.75 -15.03 8.05
CA LEU A 190 5.11 -13.98 7.24
C LEU A 190 4.79 -12.75 8.10
N LEU A 191 4.16 -12.95 9.25
CA LEU A 191 3.77 -11.89 10.18
C LEU A 191 4.96 -11.10 10.75
N THR A 192 6.19 -11.63 10.62
CA THR A 192 7.43 -10.98 11.11
C THR A 192 8.32 -10.42 10.00
N ILE A 193 7.81 -10.32 8.76
CA ILE A 193 8.54 -9.70 7.62
C ILE A 193 8.92 -8.25 7.95
N TYR A 194 7.99 -7.48 8.53
CA TYR A 194 8.24 -6.09 8.93
C TYR A 194 9.41 -6.00 9.93
N GLU A 195 9.41 -6.83 10.96
CA GLU A 195 10.43 -6.83 12.01
C GLU A 195 11.81 -7.20 11.47
N ILE A 196 11.91 -8.24 10.63
CA ILE A 196 13.21 -8.64 10.06
C ILE A 196 13.73 -7.58 9.09
N GLN A 197 12.85 -6.92 8.35
CA GLN A 197 13.19 -5.81 7.48
C GLN A 197 13.75 -4.64 8.27
N VAL A 198 13.05 -4.17 9.32
CA VAL A 198 13.56 -3.11 10.22
C VAL A 198 14.91 -3.48 10.83
N ALA A 199 15.05 -4.72 11.32
CA ALA A 199 16.28 -5.20 11.92
C ALA A 199 17.46 -5.28 10.92
N SER A 200 17.18 -5.57 9.64
CA SER A 200 18.18 -5.68 8.58
C SER A 200 18.69 -4.33 8.07
N GLN A 201 17.84 -3.30 8.12
CA GLN A 201 18.21 -1.93 7.72
C GLN A 201 19.09 -1.24 8.78
N LEU A 202 19.17 -1.79 9.99
CA LEU A 202 20.15 -1.40 11.00
C LEU A 202 21.49 -2.09 10.70
N PRO A 203 22.60 -1.37 10.42
CA PRO A 203 23.79 -1.98 9.82
C PRO A 203 24.42 -3.11 10.64
N ARG A 204 24.41 -4.32 10.05
CA ARG A 204 25.39 -5.38 10.34
C ARG A 204 26.48 -5.38 9.27
N ARG A 205 27.40 -4.41 9.38
CA ARG A 205 28.59 -4.20 8.53
C ARG A 205 28.31 -3.81 7.07
N GLN A 206 29.19 -2.92 6.61
CA GLN A 206 29.29 -2.21 5.33
C GLN A 206 28.89 -3.00 4.07
N ASN A 207 28.32 -2.26 3.11
CA ASN A 207 28.08 -2.59 1.68
C ASN A 207 26.78 -3.30 1.31
N ARG A 208 25.72 -2.50 1.15
CA ARG A 208 25.06 -2.16 -0.12
C ARG A 208 24.17 -0.94 0.18
N ASP A 209 23.83 -0.14 -0.82
CA ASP A 209 22.93 1.00 -0.68
C ASP A 209 21.62 0.53 -0.04
N ALA A 210 21.48 0.68 1.28
CA ALA A 210 20.28 0.33 1.99
C ALA A 210 19.20 1.29 1.49
N ARG A 211 18.35 0.80 0.57
CA ARG A 211 17.14 1.49 0.16
C ARG A 211 16.16 1.35 1.32
N ALA A 212 15.84 2.46 1.95
CA ALA A 212 14.83 2.43 3.00
C ALA A 212 13.48 2.15 2.38
N VAL A 213 12.67 1.49 3.19
CA VAL A 213 11.23 1.46 2.98
C VAL A 213 10.68 2.71 3.62
N GLY A 214 9.81 3.40 2.88
CA GLY A 214 9.30 4.72 3.20
C GLY A 214 7.79 4.78 3.08
N CYS A 215 7.13 5.59 3.88
CA CYS A 215 5.73 5.94 3.67
C CYS A 215 5.61 7.43 3.97
N THR A 216 4.74 8.13 3.26
CA THR A 216 4.32 9.49 3.61
C THR A 216 2.81 9.49 3.67
N GLY A 217 2.23 10.07 4.72
CA GLY A 217 0.79 10.02 4.92
C GLY A 217 0.23 11.29 5.52
N VAL A 218 -1.06 11.48 5.27
CA VAL A 218 -1.84 12.65 5.65
C VAL A 218 -3.16 12.18 6.23
N ALA A 219 -3.51 12.65 7.41
CA ALA A 219 -4.83 12.46 7.99
C ALA A 219 -5.51 13.83 8.17
N CYS A 220 -6.72 13.98 7.65
CA CYS A 220 -7.54 15.18 7.85
C CYS A 220 -8.83 14.77 8.57
N ALA A 221 -8.92 15.07 9.87
CA ALA A 221 -10.07 14.69 10.67
C ALA A 221 -11.36 15.41 10.23
N SER A 222 -11.26 16.69 9.85
CA SER A 222 -12.40 17.51 9.41
C SER A 222 -13.10 16.96 8.16
N SER A 223 -12.34 16.48 7.17
CA SER A 223 -12.90 15.80 5.99
C SER A 223 -13.03 14.28 6.14
N CYS A 224 -12.52 13.72 7.24
CA CYS A 224 -12.48 12.29 7.50
C CYS A 224 -11.79 11.53 6.37
N LEU A 225 -10.59 11.98 5.98
CA LEU A 225 -9.76 11.34 4.97
C LEU A 225 -8.40 10.97 5.57
N LEU A 226 -7.89 9.79 5.21
CA LEU A 226 -6.56 9.33 5.60
C LEU A 226 -5.87 8.71 4.39
N GLY A 227 -4.79 9.34 3.93
CA GLY A 227 -4.01 8.93 2.78
C GLY A 227 -2.58 8.52 3.15
N GLN A 228 -2.00 7.57 2.44
CA GLN A 228 -0.61 7.13 2.58
C GLN A 228 -0.04 6.68 1.23
N THR A 229 1.23 7.03 0.94
CA THR A 229 2.06 6.29 -0.01
C THR A 229 2.64 5.06 0.66
N GLU A 230 2.54 3.92 -0.02
CA GLU A 230 3.17 2.68 0.40
C GLU A 230 4.47 2.49 -0.38
N GLU A 231 5.62 2.76 0.24
CA GLU A 231 6.93 2.46 -0.35
C GLU A 231 7.56 1.27 0.37
N VAL A 232 7.86 0.23 -0.38
CA VAL A 232 8.51 -0.99 0.11
C VAL A 232 9.59 -1.43 -0.86
N ASP A 233 10.42 -2.41 -0.48
CA ASP A 233 11.44 -2.92 -1.39
C ASP A 233 10.75 -3.63 -2.57
N VAL A 234 10.75 -2.98 -3.72
CA VAL A 234 10.01 -3.42 -4.92
C VAL A 234 10.43 -4.81 -5.39
N TYR A 235 11.67 -5.25 -5.10
CA TYR A 235 12.08 -6.61 -5.44
C TYR A 235 11.37 -7.64 -4.56
N ILE A 236 11.23 -7.38 -3.26
CA ILE A 236 10.59 -8.31 -2.32
C ILE A 236 9.09 -8.39 -2.56
N TYR A 237 8.47 -7.25 -2.87
CA TYR A 237 7.02 -7.13 -3.07
C TYR A 237 6.61 -7.29 -4.55
N ASP A 238 7.51 -7.81 -5.38
CA ASP A 238 7.29 -8.11 -6.79
C ASP A 238 6.69 -6.94 -7.57
N TYR A 239 7.21 -5.74 -7.33
CA TYR A 239 6.78 -4.50 -7.98
C TYR A 239 5.26 -4.26 -7.84
N GLY A 240 4.69 -4.66 -6.70
CA GLY A 240 3.26 -4.54 -6.39
C GLY A 240 2.37 -5.55 -7.11
N LYS A 241 2.96 -6.51 -7.84
CA LYS A 241 2.19 -7.59 -8.51
C LYS A 241 1.37 -8.42 -7.54
N LEU A 242 1.84 -8.52 -6.29
CA LEU A 242 1.20 -9.28 -5.23
C LEU A 242 0.35 -8.40 -4.29
N ASP A 243 0.16 -7.12 -4.60
CA ASP A 243 -0.69 -6.25 -3.80
C ASP A 243 -2.15 -6.65 -3.94
N VAL A 244 -2.89 -6.60 -2.82
CA VAL A 244 -4.30 -6.96 -2.82
C VAL A 244 -5.13 -5.94 -2.07
N VAL A 245 -6.37 -5.79 -2.51
CA VAL A 245 -7.44 -5.10 -1.80
C VAL A 245 -8.47 -6.14 -1.39
N VAL A 246 -8.88 -6.09 -0.12
CA VAL A 246 -9.78 -7.08 0.45
C VAL A 246 -10.87 -6.42 1.28
N ARG A 247 -12.08 -6.97 1.17
CA ARG A 247 -13.22 -6.62 2.01
C ARG A 247 -13.50 -7.77 2.96
N LEU A 248 -13.45 -7.51 4.25
CA LEU A 248 -13.57 -8.53 5.29
C LEU A 248 -14.83 -8.29 6.12
N GLY A 249 -15.81 -9.18 5.98
CA GLY A 249 -17.06 -9.13 6.74
C GLY A 249 -17.17 -10.30 7.72
N PHE A 250 -17.45 -9.99 8.99
CA PHE A 250 -17.86 -10.99 9.97
C PHE A 250 -18.99 -10.42 10.81
N THR A 251 -19.96 -11.27 11.18
CA THR A 251 -21.19 -10.86 11.90
C THR A 251 -22.00 -9.79 11.15
N SER A 252 -22.91 -9.08 11.83
CA SER A 252 -23.69 -7.94 11.30
C SER A 252 -22.92 -6.61 11.32
N ALA A 253 -21.61 -6.64 11.56
CA ALA A 253 -20.76 -5.46 11.53
C ALA A 253 -20.48 -5.01 10.08
N LEU A 254 -20.09 -3.74 9.94
CA LEU A 254 -19.64 -3.20 8.66
C LEU A 254 -18.30 -3.86 8.28
N PRO A 255 -18.09 -4.20 7.00
CA PRO A 255 -16.87 -4.86 6.57
C PRO A 255 -15.67 -3.92 6.68
N ALA A 256 -14.50 -4.49 7.01
CA ALA A 256 -13.23 -3.79 6.85
C ALA A 256 -12.86 -3.71 5.36
N LEU A 257 -12.25 -2.61 4.94
CA LEU A 257 -11.79 -2.34 3.57
C LEU A 257 -10.29 -2.07 3.62
N LEU A 258 -9.48 -3.03 3.17
CA LEU A 258 -8.06 -3.07 3.44
C LEU A 258 -7.25 -3.20 2.15
N TYR A 259 -6.11 -2.54 2.11
CA TYR A 259 -5.03 -2.78 1.16
C TYR A 259 -3.89 -3.50 1.90
N ASP A 260 -3.41 -4.61 1.35
CA ASP A 260 -2.28 -5.38 1.87
C ASP A 260 -1.17 -5.47 0.81
N PRO A 261 -0.01 -4.84 1.05
CA PRO A 261 1.10 -4.88 0.11
C PRO A 261 1.74 -6.27 0.10
N GLY A 262 1.92 -6.81 -1.11
CA GLY A 262 2.62 -8.07 -1.35
C GLY A 262 2.06 -9.31 -0.65
N CYS A 263 0.76 -9.34 -0.33
CA CYS A 263 0.11 -10.39 0.46
C CYS A 263 0.82 -10.69 1.80
N THR A 264 1.41 -9.68 2.45
CA THR A 264 2.23 -9.87 3.66
C THR A 264 1.43 -9.93 4.96
N MET A 265 0.10 -9.81 4.88
CA MET A 265 -0.81 -9.66 6.02
C MET A 265 -0.45 -8.44 6.89
N CYS A 266 0.04 -7.37 6.26
CA CYS A 266 0.37 -6.11 6.92
C CYS A 266 -0.48 -4.96 6.36
N PRO A 267 -1.81 -5.02 6.54
CA PRO A 267 -2.73 -4.13 5.85
C PRO A 267 -2.76 -2.70 6.41
N ILE A 268 -3.20 -1.78 5.56
CA ILE A 268 -3.69 -0.43 5.91
C ILE A 268 -5.10 -0.23 5.34
N GLY A 269 -5.87 0.71 5.88
CA GLY A 269 -7.21 1.00 5.37
C GLY A 269 -8.24 1.25 6.47
N ILE A 270 -9.49 0.86 6.21
CA ILE A 270 -10.65 1.09 7.07
C ILE A 270 -11.00 -0.20 7.81
N GLY A 271 -10.93 -0.19 9.14
CA GLY A 271 -11.36 -1.29 9.99
C GLY A 271 -12.89 -1.46 10.07
N ALA A 272 -13.33 -2.57 10.65
CA ALA A 272 -14.75 -2.90 10.81
C ALA A 272 -15.52 -1.86 11.65
N SER A 273 -14.84 -1.23 12.63
CA SER A 273 -15.40 -0.14 13.44
C SER A 273 -15.44 1.23 12.73
N GLY A 274 -14.89 1.32 11.52
CA GLY A 274 -14.66 2.59 10.81
C GLY A 274 -13.37 3.33 11.22
N LEU A 275 -12.56 2.74 12.10
CA LEU A 275 -11.22 3.24 12.41
C LEU A 275 -10.32 3.07 11.18
N CYS A 276 -9.76 4.17 10.69
CA CYS A 276 -8.76 4.18 9.63
C CYS A 276 -7.36 4.06 10.24
N VAL A 277 -6.54 3.20 9.64
CA VAL A 277 -5.19 2.88 10.11
C VAL A 277 -4.20 3.00 8.95
N SER A 278 -3.15 3.77 9.18
CA SER A 278 -1.94 3.88 8.36
C SER A 278 -0.76 3.24 9.09
N ARG A 279 0.39 3.09 8.43
CA ARG A 279 1.59 2.54 9.07
C ARG A 279 2.85 3.18 8.50
N PHE A 280 3.81 3.49 9.37
CA PHE A 280 5.11 4.03 8.98
C PHE A 280 6.21 3.26 9.68
N THR A 281 7.26 2.94 8.93
CA THR A 281 8.46 2.36 9.52
C THR A 281 9.22 3.42 10.32
N LEU A 282 9.51 3.13 11.59
CA LEU A 282 10.43 3.91 12.41
C LEU A 282 11.69 3.10 12.73
N TYR A 283 12.79 3.82 12.90
CA TYR A 283 14.12 3.23 13.13
C TYR A 283 14.76 3.80 14.41
N PRO A 284 14.12 3.62 15.58
CA PRO A 284 14.66 4.10 16.85
C PRO A 284 16.04 3.48 17.10
N SER A 285 16.98 4.21 17.69
CA SER A 285 18.30 3.66 18.01
C SER A 285 18.17 2.56 19.06
N SER A 286 18.13 1.32 18.60
CA SER A 286 18.26 0.16 19.46
C SER A 286 19.73 0.03 19.84
N GLY A 287 20.13 0.66 20.95
CA GLY A 287 21.42 0.37 21.61
C GLY A 287 21.56 -1.09 22.07
N SER A 288 20.52 -1.91 21.90
CA SER A 288 20.42 -3.33 22.23
C SER A 288 20.01 -4.15 21.00
N GLU A 289 20.27 -5.46 21.04
CA GLU A 289 19.81 -6.42 20.03
C GLU A 289 18.29 -6.33 19.78
N PRO A 290 17.81 -6.71 18.58
CA PRO A 290 16.38 -6.75 18.28
C PRO A 290 15.60 -7.52 19.35
N SER A 291 14.47 -6.96 19.80
CA SER A 291 13.59 -7.63 20.74
C SER A 291 12.87 -8.77 20.03
N PHE A 292 13.18 -10.01 20.42
CA PHE A 292 12.48 -11.19 19.90
C PHE A 292 11.17 -11.49 20.65
N ASN A 293 10.86 -10.78 21.73
CA ASN A 293 9.84 -11.18 22.71
C ASN A 293 8.58 -10.30 22.71
N GLY A 294 8.30 -9.61 21.60
CA GLY A 294 7.20 -8.66 21.50
C GLY A 294 6.08 -9.10 20.56
N LEU A 295 5.04 -8.28 20.45
CA LEU A 295 4.04 -8.43 19.39
C LEU A 295 4.57 -7.82 18.08
N PRO A 296 4.42 -8.52 16.94
CA PRO A 296 4.75 -7.94 15.65
C PRO A 296 3.70 -6.88 15.25
N LEU A 297 4.09 -5.93 14.41
CA LEU A 297 3.22 -4.85 13.92
C LEU A 297 1.94 -5.40 13.28
N THR A 298 2.05 -6.48 12.52
CA THR A 298 0.93 -7.15 11.83
C THR A 298 -0.18 -7.56 12.80
N VAL A 299 0.16 -8.14 13.95
CA VAL A 299 -0.81 -8.49 15.00
C VAL A 299 -1.55 -7.26 15.51
N ILE A 300 -0.80 -6.18 15.77
CA ILE A 300 -1.36 -4.92 16.28
C ILE A 300 -2.34 -4.34 15.25
N LEU A 301 -1.97 -4.33 13.97
CA LEU A 301 -2.83 -3.88 12.87
C LEU A 301 -4.14 -4.69 12.81
N TRP A 302 -4.06 -6.02 12.87
CA TRP A 302 -5.26 -6.86 12.83
C TRP A 302 -6.18 -6.64 14.04
N GLU A 303 -5.64 -6.37 15.23
CA GLU A 303 -6.47 -6.02 16.39
C GLU A 303 -7.17 -4.68 16.20
N LEU A 304 -6.48 -3.67 15.65
CA LEU A 304 -7.06 -2.36 15.39
C LEU A 304 -8.13 -2.40 14.28
N LEU A 305 -7.91 -3.20 13.25
CA LEU A 305 -8.78 -3.26 12.06
C LEU A 305 -10.01 -4.15 12.27
N LEU A 306 -9.91 -5.23 13.04
CA LEU A 306 -11.01 -6.17 13.27
C LEU A 306 -11.64 -6.01 14.67
N GLY A 307 -10.92 -5.40 15.61
CA GLY A 307 -11.44 -5.13 16.94
C GLY A 307 -12.55 -4.06 16.93
N PRO A 308 -13.56 -4.16 17.81
CA PRO A 308 -14.62 -3.18 17.91
C PRO A 308 -14.15 -1.96 18.72
N ARG A 309 -13.14 -1.24 18.23
CA ARG A 309 -12.55 -0.09 18.93
C ARG A 309 -12.88 1.22 18.23
N ASN A 310 -13.26 2.22 19.00
CA ASN A 310 -13.16 3.61 18.56
C ASN A 310 -11.71 4.14 18.69
N LEU A 311 -11.44 5.35 18.21
CA LEU A 311 -10.10 5.95 18.23
C LEU A 311 -9.51 6.03 19.64
N SER A 312 -10.29 6.41 20.65
CA SER A 312 -9.83 6.51 22.03
C SER A 312 -9.46 5.14 22.59
N GLU A 313 -10.32 4.14 22.38
CA GLU A 313 -10.08 2.76 22.79
C GLU A 313 -8.88 2.13 22.07
N ALA A 314 -8.67 2.48 20.80
CA ALA A 314 -7.49 2.06 20.04
C ALA A 314 -6.19 2.64 20.63
N VAL A 315 -6.20 3.93 20.98
CA VAL A 315 -5.05 4.57 21.64
C VAL A 315 -4.76 3.95 23.01
N GLU A 316 -5.79 3.71 23.82
CA GLU A 316 -5.61 3.09 25.14
C GLU A 316 -5.15 1.63 25.03
N PHE A 317 -5.63 0.88 24.03
CA PHE A 317 -5.11 -0.43 23.71
C PHE A 317 -3.61 -0.39 23.39
N LEU A 318 -3.17 0.53 22.52
CA LEU A 318 -1.76 0.66 22.14
C LEU A 318 -0.87 1.03 23.33
N LYS A 319 -1.33 1.91 24.22
CA LYS A 319 -0.63 2.21 25.48
C LYS A 319 -0.53 0.99 26.39
N GLY A 320 -1.61 0.20 26.47
CA GLY A 320 -1.67 -1.03 27.27
C GLY A 320 -0.68 -2.12 26.83
N LEU A 321 -0.30 -2.15 25.55
CA LEU A 321 0.63 -3.15 25.02
C LEU A 321 1.99 -3.16 25.74
N TYR A 322 2.47 -2.02 26.23
CA TYR A 322 3.77 -1.91 26.91
C TYR A 322 3.80 -2.62 28.27
N VAL A 323 2.63 -2.84 28.88
CA VAL A 323 2.52 -3.55 30.14
C VAL A 323 2.47 -5.06 29.90
N GLU A 324 1.74 -5.50 28.86
CA GLU A 324 1.48 -6.93 28.62
C GLU A 324 2.51 -7.59 27.69
N SER A 325 2.78 -6.98 26.54
CA SER A 325 3.60 -7.54 25.46
C SER A 325 4.04 -6.42 24.52
N PRO A 326 5.20 -5.77 24.78
CA PRO A 326 5.63 -4.60 24.03
C PRO A 326 5.84 -4.94 22.53
N PRO A 327 5.73 -3.97 21.62
CA PRO A 327 6.01 -4.19 20.20
C PRO A 327 7.45 -4.65 19.94
N MET A 328 7.66 -5.49 18.92
CA MET A 328 8.98 -6.00 18.55
C MET A 328 9.87 -4.95 17.88
N ALA A 329 9.27 -4.09 17.07
CA ALA A 329 9.93 -3.08 16.26
C ALA A 329 9.28 -1.72 16.45
N GLY A 330 10.03 -0.66 16.11
CA GLY A 330 9.47 0.70 16.09
C GLY A 330 8.56 0.90 14.89
N ALA A 331 7.49 1.66 15.08
CA ALA A 331 6.61 2.08 14.00
C ALA A 331 5.86 3.36 14.41
N ALA A 332 5.20 3.97 13.44
CA ALA A 332 4.19 4.98 13.68
C ALA A 332 2.89 4.65 12.95
N MET A 333 1.81 5.29 13.39
CA MET A 333 0.50 5.23 12.77
C MET A 333 -0.15 6.61 12.85
N LEU A 334 -0.80 7.02 11.77
CA LEU A 334 -1.93 7.94 11.83
C LEU A 334 -3.19 7.09 11.98
N LEU A 335 -3.97 7.39 13.02
CA LEU A 335 -5.27 6.82 13.29
C LEU A 335 -6.32 7.90 13.11
N MET A 336 -7.44 7.57 12.47
CA MET A 336 -8.53 8.53 12.26
C MET A 336 -9.87 7.82 12.27
N GLN A 337 -10.88 8.45 12.86
CA GLN A 337 -12.24 7.92 12.82
C GLN A 337 -13.25 9.08 12.77
N PRO A 338 -14.29 9.00 11.90
CA PRO A 338 -15.35 10.01 11.87
C PRO A 338 -15.94 10.25 13.25
N GLY A 339 -16.08 11.53 13.62
CA GLY A 339 -16.61 11.96 14.91
C GLY A 339 -15.67 11.82 16.11
N HIS A 340 -14.47 11.25 15.93
CA HIS A 340 -13.50 11.07 17.02
C HIS A 340 -12.17 11.83 16.79
N GLY A 341 -11.93 12.31 15.58
CA GLY A 341 -10.72 13.06 15.23
C GLY A 341 -9.65 12.20 14.59
N ALA A 342 -8.40 12.69 14.64
CA ALA A 342 -7.21 11.96 14.23
C ALA A 342 -6.14 12.02 15.33
N ALA A 343 -5.34 10.96 15.45
CA ALA A 343 -4.23 10.88 16.39
C ALA A 343 -3.01 10.27 15.69
N MET A 344 -1.83 10.77 16.04
CA MET A 344 -0.55 10.19 15.65
C MET A 344 0.00 9.38 16.82
N VAL A 345 0.41 8.15 16.54
CA VAL A 345 1.01 7.26 17.51
C VAL A 345 2.39 6.87 16.99
N GLU A 346 3.42 7.08 17.79
CA GLU A 346 4.79 6.66 17.48
C GLU A 346 5.31 5.77 18.60
N TRP A 347 6.08 4.74 18.25
CA TRP A 347 6.64 3.88 19.27
C TRP A 347 7.98 3.24 18.90
N SER A 348 8.71 2.87 19.94
CA SER A 348 9.86 1.96 19.91
C SER A 348 9.55 0.76 20.79
N PRO A 349 10.33 -0.33 20.77
CA PRO A 349 10.12 -1.44 21.70
C PRO A 349 10.13 -1.07 23.20
N LYS A 350 10.55 0.16 23.56
CA LYS A 350 10.68 0.62 24.96
C LYS A 350 9.64 1.65 25.37
N GLN A 351 9.04 2.37 24.43
CA GLN A 351 8.17 3.49 24.74
C GLN A 351 7.17 3.76 23.61
N ILE A 352 6.08 4.40 23.97
CA ILE A 352 5.03 4.88 23.07
C ILE A 352 4.73 6.33 23.36
N CYS A 353 4.56 7.11 22.31
CA CYS A 353 4.14 8.49 22.34
C CYS A 353 2.87 8.65 21.50
N VAL A 354 1.95 9.47 21.97
CA VAL A 354 0.68 9.72 21.30
C VAL A 354 0.44 11.22 21.25
N SER A 355 0.14 11.76 20.07
CA SER A 355 -0.31 13.15 19.96
C SER A 355 -1.70 13.30 20.62
N PRO A 356 -2.06 14.49 21.09
CA PRO A 356 -3.47 14.78 21.38
C PRO A 356 -4.33 14.47 20.14
N ALA A 357 -5.54 13.97 20.36
CA ALA A 357 -6.52 13.84 19.28
C ALA A 357 -6.84 15.25 18.76
N ALA A 358 -6.71 15.44 17.45
CA ALA A 358 -6.88 16.73 16.80
C ALA A 358 -7.94 16.65 15.69
N GLU A 359 -8.64 17.77 15.48
CA GLU A 359 -9.55 17.96 14.34
C GLU A 359 -8.82 18.45 13.07
N GLY A 360 -7.52 18.73 13.18
CA GLY A 360 -6.69 19.29 12.12
C GLY A 360 -6.15 18.26 11.11
N VAL A 361 -5.11 18.69 10.40
CA VAL A 361 -4.33 17.85 9.49
C VAL A 361 -3.07 17.37 10.21
N LEU A 362 -2.83 16.07 10.16
CA LEU A 362 -1.61 15.42 10.60
C LEU A 362 -0.86 14.91 9.38
N VAL A 363 0.45 15.14 9.32
CA VAL A 363 1.33 14.63 8.28
C VAL A 363 2.43 13.83 8.96
N HIS A 364 2.78 12.67 8.40
CA HIS A 364 3.83 11.82 8.95
C HIS A 364 4.64 11.16 7.84
N ALA A 365 5.91 10.90 8.13
CA ALA A 365 6.82 10.09 7.33
C ALA A 365 7.68 9.21 8.27
N ASN A 366 8.71 8.55 7.77
CA ASN A 366 9.50 7.56 8.52
C ASN A 366 10.52 8.12 9.53
N HIS A 367 10.17 9.17 10.27
CA HIS A 367 11.01 9.71 11.34
C HIS A 367 10.18 10.03 12.58
N CYS A 368 10.83 10.07 13.73
CA CYS A 368 10.19 10.38 15.01
C CYS A 368 9.94 11.89 15.10
N ILE A 369 8.70 12.28 15.34
CA ILE A 369 8.28 13.67 15.58
C ILE A 369 7.94 13.87 17.04
N LEU A 370 7.37 12.84 17.68
CA LEU A 370 7.05 12.87 19.10
C LEU A 370 8.32 12.63 19.93
N ASP A 371 8.27 12.97 21.21
CA ASP A 371 9.40 12.84 22.16
C ASP A 371 9.69 11.37 22.52
N LEU A 372 10.00 10.57 21.50
CA LEU A 372 10.63 9.26 21.66
C LEU A 372 12.07 9.50 22.11
N ARG A 373 12.32 9.33 23.41
CA ARG A 373 13.64 9.49 24.06
C ARG A 373 14.77 8.61 23.48
N ASP A 374 14.44 7.68 22.59
CA ASP A 374 15.42 6.87 21.85
C ASP A 374 15.77 7.66 20.58
N ALA A 375 16.87 8.40 20.59
CA ALA A 375 17.33 9.14 19.42
C ALA A 375 17.40 8.22 18.18
N GLU A 376 17.09 8.74 17.00
CA GLU A 376 17.17 7.96 15.76
C GLU A 376 18.60 7.53 15.47
N SER A 377 18.79 6.38 14.82
CA SER A 377 20.15 5.88 14.55
C SER A 377 20.88 6.80 13.56
N SER A 378 22.04 7.34 13.92
CA SER A 378 22.87 8.14 13.00
C SER A 378 23.31 7.37 11.74
N LYS A 379 23.24 6.03 11.80
CA LYS A 379 23.54 5.12 10.69
C LYS A 379 22.56 5.22 9.52
N ILE A 380 21.38 5.78 9.74
CA ILE A 380 20.34 5.96 8.73
C ILE A 380 20.06 7.44 8.44
N ALA A 381 20.99 8.34 8.78
CA ALA A 381 20.79 9.80 8.69
C ALA A 381 20.23 10.26 7.32
N LYS A 382 20.73 9.70 6.20
CA LYS A 382 20.22 10.01 4.86
C LYS A 382 18.73 9.69 4.69
N LEU A 383 18.28 8.57 5.25
CA LEU A 383 16.89 8.12 5.18
C LEU A 383 15.99 9.04 6.01
N LEU A 384 16.50 9.50 7.16
CA LEU A 384 15.82 10.47 8.02
C LEU A 384 15.71 11.84 7.35
N ASP A 385 16.78 12.29 6.67
CA ASP A 385 16.77 13.54 5.92
C ASP A 385 15.77 13.49 4.75
N GLU A 386 15.70 12.37 4.03
CA GLU A 386 14.68 12.16 3.00
C GLU A 386 13.26 12.12 3.56
N SER A 387 13.04 11.40 4.65
CA SER A 387 11.79 11.36 5.38
C SER A 387 11.30 12.77 5.79
N LYS A 388 12.19 13.58 6.38
CA LYS A 388 11.90 14.96 6.76
C LYS A 388 11.58 15.85 5.55
N ARG A 389 12.30 15.70 4.45
CA ARG A 389 12.02 16.44 3.20
C ARG A 389 10.64 16.11 2.65
N ARG A 390 10.26 14.82 2.62
CA ARG A 390 8.93 14.37 2.15
C ARG A 390 7.81 14.98 2.97
N GLN A 391 7.90 14.88 4.29
CA GLN A 391 6.91 15.48 5.18
C GLN A 391 6.85 17.00 5.00
N ALA A 392 8.00 17.69 4.96
CA ALA A 392 8.04 19.13 4.80
C ALA A 392 7.43 19.60 3.47
N ALA A 393 7.58 18.83 2.38
CA ALA A 393 6.97 19.13 1.10
C ALA A 393 5.43 19.10 1.18
N VAL A 394 4.87 18.08 1.83
CA VAL A 394 3.42 17.97 2.06
C VAL A 394 2.92 19.08 2.98
N GLU A 395 3.61 19.34 4.09
CA GLU A 395 3.26 20.42 5.03
C GLU A 395 3.31 21.80 4.37
N SER A 396 4.31 22.07 3.54
CA SER A 396 4.44 23.32 2.79
C SER A 396 3.27 23.49 1.81
N ARG A 397 2.93 22.42 1.07
CA ARG A 397 1.80 22.44 0.14
C ARG A 397 0.47 22.64 0.87
N TYR A 398 0.29 22.01 2.03
CA TYR A 398 -0.88 22.24 2.88
C TYR A 398 -0.94 23.69 3.41
N ALA A 399 0.19 24.27 3.82
CA ALA A 399 0.27 25.66 4.26
C ALA A 399 -0.12 26.65 3.14
N GLU A 400 0.25 26.37 1.89
CA GLU A 400 -0.20 27.16 0.73
C GLU A 400 -1.72 27.12 0.56
N GLU A 401 -2.33 25.93 0.69
CA GLU A 401 -3.80 25.78 0.61
C GLU A 401 -4.51 26.50 1.77
N LEU A 402 -3.94 26.48 2.98
CA LEU A 402 -4.42 27.27 4.11
C LEU A 402 -4.38 28.78 3.81
N LEU A 403 -3.25 29.28 3.31
CA LEU A 403 -3.07 30.70 2.96
C LEU A 403 -3.98 31.13 1.80
N ALA A 404 -4.30 30.22 0.89
CA ALA A 404 -5.27 30.43 -0.17
C ALA A 404 -6.74 30.40 0.32
N GLY A 405 -7.00 30.12 1.60
CA GLY A 405 -8.34 29.99 2.16
C GLY A 405 -9.08 28.72 1.72
N LYS A 406 -8.34 27.71 1.25
CA LYS A 406 -8.88 26.44 0.73
C LYS A 406 -8.84 25.29 1.73
N ALA A 407 -8.33 25.51 2.95
CA ALA A 407 -8.27 24.50 3.99
C ALA A 407 -8.59 25.10 5.37
N PRO A 408 -9.09 24.30 6.34
CA PRO A 408 -9.86 23.06 6.17
C PRO A 408 -11.31 23.33 5.71
N THR A 409 -12.02 22.38 5.08
CA THR A 409 -11.75 20.92 4.90
C THR A 409 -10.92 20.59 3.64
N LEU A 410 -10.07 19.54 3.71
CA LEU A 410 -9.37 19.01 2.53
C LEU A 410 -10.24 18.00 1.76
N ASP A 411 -10.30 18.07 0.44
CA ASP A 411 -10.95 17.06 -0.40
C ASP A 411 -10.00 15.92 -0.82
N LEU A 412 -10.56 14.91 -1.49
CA LEU A 412 -9.82 13.75 -2.00
C LEU A 412 -8.70 14.17 -2.98
N GLN A 413 -9.00 15.10 -3.88
CA GLN A 413 -8.07 15.56 -4.91
C GLN A 413 -6.87 16.29 -4.30
N GLN A 414 -7.10 17.08 -3.25
CA GLN A 414 -6.05 17.76 -2.50
C GLN A 414 -5.11 16.74 -1.84
N ILE A 415 -5.64 15.73 -1.14
CA ILE A 415 -4.80 14.68 -0.53
C ILE A 415 -4.04 13.90 -1.61
N GLN A 416 -4.70 13.53 -2.71
CA GLN A 416 -4.02 12.90 -3.86
C GLN A 416 -2.89 13.78 -4.39
N SER A 417 -3.10 15.09 -4.52
CA SER A 417 -2.09 16.02 -5.00
C SER A 417 -0.89 16.12 -4.06
N PHE A 418 -1.12 16.12 -2.75
CA PHE A 418 -0.07 16.17 -1.74
C PHE A 418 0.78 14.90 -1.77
N LEU A 419 0.14 13.75 -1.87
CA LEU A 419 0.84 12.47 -1.95
C LEU A 419 1.50 12.25 -3.31
N SER A 420 1.13 13.00 -4.35
CA SER A 420 1.73 12.93 -5.69
C SER A 420 2.88 13.90 -5.92
N LEU A 421 3.30 14.66 -4.90
CA LEU A 421 4.46 15.55 -5.00
C LEU A 421 5.72 14.76 -5.41
N SER A 422 6.56 15.35 -6.24
CA SER A 422 7.78 14.70 -6.78
C SER A 422 8.77 14.28 -5.71
N GLU A 423 8.73 14.95 -4.56
CA GLU A 423 9.54 14.67 -3.39
C GLU A 423 9.03 13.43 -2.65
N VAL A 424 7.70 13.22 -2.67
CA VAL A 424 7.01 12.10 -2.02
C VAL A 424 7.03 10.86 -2.91
N GLN A 425 6.87 11.04 -4.22
CA GLN A 425 6.88 9.96 -5.20
C GLN A 425 8.33 9.59 -5.57
N ASN A 426 8.77 8.40 -5.14
CA ASN A 426 10.06 7.81 -5.50
C ASN A 426 9.86 6.44 -6.14
N ASP A 427 10.91 5.83 -6.69
CA ASP A 427 10.87 4.53 -7.39
C ASP A 427 10.48 3.33 -6.50
N ASP A 428 10.32 3.51 -5.20
CA ASP A 428 9.93 2.45 -4.29
C ASP A 428 8.43 2.51 -3.90
N VAL A 429 7.70 3.56 -4.30
CA VAL A 429 6.23 3.66 -4.11
C VAL A 429 5.52 2.58 -4.95
N LEU A 430 4.83 1.66 -4.29
CA LEU A 430 3.95 0.66 -4.92
C LEU A 430 2.53 1.17 -5.11
N ALA A 431 2.00 1.90 -4.14
CA ALA A 431 0.64 2.39 -4.19
C ALA A 431 0.47 3.71 -3.42
N THR A 432 -0.59 4.44 -3.76
CA THR A 432 -1.15 5.50 -2.93
C THR A 432 -2.55 5.08 -2.49
N VAL A 433 -2.77 4.98 -1.18
CA VAL A 433 -4.02 4.47 -0.59
C VAL A 433 -4.69 5.60 0.18
N ILE A 434 -5.97 5.87 -0.09
CA ILE A 434 -6.76 6.87 0.62
C ILE A 434 -8.05 6.25 1.13
N SER A 435 -8.20 6.25 2.45
CA SER A 435 -9.38 5.83 3.19
C SER A 435 -10.37 6.98 3.31
N CYS A 436 -11.60 6.77 2.82
CA CYS A 436 -12.74 7.66 3.01
C CYS A 436 -13.84 6.94 3.82
N PRO A 437 -13.71 6.87 5.16
CA PRO A 437 -14.66 6.16 6.03
C PRO A 437 -16.10 6.69 5.99
N ARG A 438 -16.33 7.96 5.64
CA ARG A 438 -17.70 8.49 5.49
C ARG A 438 -18.41 7.90 4.29
N GLU A 439 -17.71 7.80 3.16
CA GLU A 439 -18.21 7.19 1.93
C GLU A 439 -18.08 5.65 1.95
N ARG A 440 -17.37 5.10 2.94
CA ARG A 440 -16.98 3.69 2.98
C ARG A 440 -16.25 3.27 1.70
N ALA A 441 -15.33 4.14 1.25
CA ALA A 441 -14.54 3.92 0.06
C ALA A 441 -13.05 3.85 0.39
N LEU A 442 -12.33 2.99 -0.34
CA LEU A 442 -10.88 2.93 -0.35
C LEU A 442 -10.40 3.24 -1.77
N TYR A 443 -9.71 4.36 -1.93
CA TYR A 443 -9.14 4.77 -3.20
C TYR A 443 -7.71 4.26 -3.26
N VAL A 444 -7.40 3.38 -4.20
CA VAL A 444 -6.04 2.84 -4.35
C VAL A 444 -5.53 3.16 -5.74
N ARG A 445 -4.45 3.92 -5.78
CA ARG A 445 -3.69 4.18 -7.00
C ARG A 445 -2.47 3.28 -7.00
N PHE A 446 -2.51 2.18 -7.74
CA PHE A 446 -1.35 1.33 -7.91
C PHE A 446 -0.36 1.98 -8.86
N ARG A 447 0.92 1.87 -8.53
CA ARG A 447 1.99 2.14 -9.49
C ARG A 447 2.29 0.84 -10.22
N LEU A 448 2.15 0.85 -11.53
CA LEU A 448 2.65 -0.25 -12.35
C LEU A 448 4.17 -0.07 -12.43
N GLN A 449 4.96 -1.10 -12.15
CA GLN A 449 6.40 -1.06 -12.42
C GLN A 449 6.78 -2.32 -13.20
N ILE A 450 7.08 -2.14 -14.49
CA ILE A 450 7.47 -3.23 -15.39
C ILE A 450 8.99 -3.40 -15.32
N ARG A 451 9.46 -4.64 -15.18
CA ARG A 451 10.87 -4.97 -15.12
C ARG A 451 11.58 -4.54 -16.41
N GLY A 452 12.54 -3.62 -16.32
CA GLY A 452 13.31 -3.12 -17.47
C GLY A 452 12.75 -1.85 -18.12
N MET A 453 11.71 -1.24 -17.55
CA MET A 453 11.28 0.11 -17.87
C MET A 453 11.89 1.11 -16.88
N GLU A 454 12.45 2.20 -17.39
CA GLU A 454 12.71 3.39 -16.57
C GLU A 454 11.36 4.00 -16.18
N ARG A 455 11.28 4.56 -14.96
CA ARG A 455 10.15 5.31 -14.36
C ARG A 455 8.82 5.10 -15.09
N VAL A 456 8.05 4.10 -14.64
CA VAL A 456 6.65 3.98 -15.05
C VAL A 456 5.85 5.05 -14.30
N GLU A 457 5.24 5.95 -15.06
CA GLU A 457 4.28 6.97 -14.62
C GLU A 457 2.83 6.47 -14.69
N ASP A 458 2.63 5.21 -15.12
CA ASP A 458 1.30 4.61 -15.22
C ASP A 458 0.76 4.30 -13.83
N THR A 459 -0.29 5.04 -13.51
CA THR A 459 -1.02 4.92 -12.27
C THR A 459 -2.45 4.49 -12.57
N VAL A 460 -2.83 3.32 -12.06
CA VAL A 460 -4.22 2.86 -12.16
C VAL A 460 -4.91 3.24 -10.86
N ALA A 461 -5.77 4.25 -10.93
CA ALA A 461 -6.69 4.58 -9.86
C ALA A 461 -7.87 3.59 -9.91
N CYS A 462 -7.99 2.76 -8.87
CA CYS A 462 -9.14 1.91 -8.65
C CYS A 462 -9.97 2.50 -7.52
N ASP A 463 -11.20 2.88 -7.87
CA ASP A 463 -12.22 3.30 -6.94
C ASP A 463 -12.93 2.04 -6.42
N PHE A 464 -12.50 1.52 -5.26
CA PHE A 464 -13.20 0.42 -4.61
C PHE A 464 -14.43 0.97 -3.87
N TRP A 465 -15.42 1.38 -4.67
CA TRP A 465 -16.75 1.76 -4.24
C TRP A 465 -17.63 0.50 -4.11
N GLN A 466 -18.36 0.38 -3.02
CA GLN A 466 -19.64 -0.33 -3.05
C GLN A 466 -20.71 0.48 -2.34
N CYS A 467 -21.75 0.84 -3.10
CA CYS A 467 -23.09 1.07 -2.57
C CYS A 467 -23.50 -0.20 -1.81
N PHE A 468 -23.43 -0.15 -0.48
CA PHE A 468 -24.06 -1.15 0.37
C PHE A 468 -25.58 -0.93 0.35
N GLU A 469 -26.22 -1.18 -0.80
CA GLU A 469 -27.66 -1.32 -0.86
C GLU A 469 -28.04 -2.67 -0.26
N GLY A 470 -28.71 -2.62 0.89
CA GLY A 470 -29.57 -3.69 1.40
C GLY A 470 -30.99 -3.48 0.95
#